data_AF-A0A966DYY4-F1
#
_entry.id   AF-A0A966DYY4-F1
#
_cell.length_a   1.000
_cell.length_b   1.000
_cell.length_c   1.000
_cell.angle_alpha   90.00
_cell.angle_beta   90.00
_cell.angle_gamma   90.00
#
_symmetry.space_group_name_H-M   'P 1'
#
loop_
_entity.id
_entity.type
_entity.pdbx_description
1 polymer ?
#
loop_
_entity_poly.entity_id
_entity_poly.type
_entity_poly.pdbx_seq_one_letter_code
_entity_poly.pdbx_strand_id
1 'polypeptide(L)'
;EATYLLAKKMIEAGACAIQIENQVSDEKQCGHQDGKVTVPHDDFLAKIRAVRYAFLELGVDDGIIVARTDSLGAGLTKQIAVTKELDDIGDKYNNFLDGDYIESASDIDNGDVVVKSEGKLLKVKRLPSGLFCFKQGSGEDRVILDCITSLQNGADLLWIETEKPHVGQIAAMVNRIREVMPHAKLVYNNSPSFNWTLNFRQQVFDAWSEQGKDLSAYDRDALMSVDYDETELAAEADNRIRTFQADAAREAGIFHHLITLPTYHTAALSTDNLAKEYFGDQGMLGYVAGVQRKEIRQGIACVKHQNMAGSDMGDDHKEYFAGEAALKAGGKDNTMNQFG
;
A
#
# COMPACT_ATOMS: atom_id res chain seq x y z
N GLU A 1 15.49 -18.50 3.19
CA GLU A 1 16.58 -17.96 4.03
C GLU A 1 16.57 -16.43 4.09
N ALA A 2 16.69 -15.71 2.97
CA ALA A 2 16.73 -14.23 2.94
C ALA A 2 15.56 -13.53 3.66
N THR A 3 14.32 -13.97 3.46
CA THR A 3 13.12 -13.40 4.12
C THR A 3 13.20 -13.47 5.64
N TYR A 4 13.59 -14.62 6.18
CA TYR A 4 13.73 -14.80 7.63
C TYR A 4 14.82 -13.89 8.21
N LEU A 5 15.98 -13.81 7.55
CA LEU A 5 17.10 -12.98 8.02
C LEU A 5 16.75 -11.49 8.03
N LEU A 6 16.03 -11.01 7.01
CA LEU A 6 15.57 -9.63 6.95
C LEU A 6 14.50 -9.36 8.01
N ALA A 7 13.50 -10.24 8.15
CA ALA A 7 12.46 -10.11 9.17
C ALA A 7 13.06 -10.05 10.57
N LYS A 8 14.01 -10.94 10.89
CA LYS A 8 14.71 -10.95 12.18
C LYS A 8 15.36 -9.60 12.48
N LYS A 9 16.10 -9.02 11.53
CA LYS A 9 16.72 -7.70 11.68
C LYS A 9 15.71 -6.57 11.88
N MET A 10 14.58 -6.63 11.18
CA MET A 10 13.51 -5.64 11.33
C MET A 10 12.88 -5.72 12.72
N ILE A 11 12.66 -6.94 13.24
CA ILE A 11 12.08 -7.17 14.56
C ILE A 11 13.08 -6.76 15.66
N GLU A 12 14.37 -7.08 15.53
CA GLU A 12 15.45 -6.60 16.41
C GLU A 12 15.51 -5.06 16.47
N ALA A 13 15.16 -4.38 15.37
CA ALA A 13 15.05 -2.93 15.31
C ALA A 13 13.73 -2.37 15.91
N GLY A 14 12.82 -3.23 16.37
CA GLY A 14 11.57 -2.86 17.04
C GLY A 14 10.30 -3.03 16.22
N ALA A 15 10.35 -3.64 15.02
CA ALA A 15 9.15 -3.89 14.23
C ALA A 15 8.25 -4.97 14.88
N CYS A 16 7.02 -4.61 15.23
CA CYS A 16 6.00 -5.55 15.74
C CYS A 16 5.08 -6.12 14.65
N ALA A 17 5.12 -5.54 13.44
CA ALA A 17 4.35 -5.98 12.29
C ALA A 17 5.22 -6.02 11.03
N ILE A 18 5.10 -7.09 10.24
CA ILE A 18 5.83 -7.25 8.98
C ILE A 18 4.83 -7.45 7.85
N GLN A 19 4.86 -6.55 6.86
CA GLN A 19 4.14 -6.72 5.60
C GLN A 19 5.01 -7.46 4.60
N ILE A 20 4.43 -8.44 3.91
CA ILE A 20 5.10 -9.21 2.85
C ILE A 20 4.15 -9.43 1.67
N GLU A 21 4.68 -9.54 0.44
CA GLU A 21 3.87 -9.58 -0.79
C GLU A 21 4.16 -10.82 -1.66
N ASN A 22 3.17 -11.20 -2.47
CA ASN A 22 3.22 -12.35 -3.38
C ASN A 22 3.83 -12.04 -4.77
N GLN A 23 4.48 -10.89 -4.93
CA GLN A 23 5.21 -10.54 -6.15
C GLN A 23 6.61 -11.19 -6.20
N VAL A 24 7.09 -11.40 -7.44
CA VAL A 24 8.46 -11.84 -7.76
C VAL A 24 9.45 -10.69 -7.51
N SER A 25 10.48 -10.91 -6.69
CA SER A 25 11.37 -9.84 -6.20
C SER A 25 12.30 -9.24 -7.26
N ASP A 26 12.73 -10.04 -8.24
CA ASP A 26 13.62 -9.66 -9.35
C ASP A 26 12.87 -8.98 -10.51
N GLU A 27 11.55 -9.16 -10.57
CA GLU A 27 10.64 -8.48 -11.50
C GLU A 27 9.67 -7.57 -10.71
N LYS A 28 10.14 -7.05 -9.57
CA LYS A 28 9.33 -6.20 -8.69
C LYS A 28 9.04 -4.86 -9.38
N GLN A 29 7.77 -4.53 -9.42
CA GLN A 29 7.22 -3.26 -9.88
C GLN A 29 6.47 -2.60 -8.72
N CYS A 30 6.29 -1.28 -8.77
CA CYS A 30 5.37 -0.63 -7.85
C CYS A 30 3.94 -1.15 -8.09
N GLY A 31 3.13 -1.27 -7.05
CA GLY A 31 1.77 -1.81 -7.11
C GLY A 31 0.81 -1.14 -8.11
N HIS A 32 1.15 0.06 -8.58
CA HIS A 32 0.35 0.86 -9.53
C HIS A 32 0.85 0.78 -10.99
N GLN A 33 1.81 -0.10 -11.29
CA GLN A 33 2.36 -0.27 -12.64
C GLN A 33 1.85 -1.56 -13.29
N ASP A 34 1.70 -1.54 -14.61
CA ASP A 34 1.37 -2.72 -15.41
C ASP A 34 2.55 -3.70 -15.47
N GLY A 35 2.26 -5.00 -15.58
CA GLY A 35 3.28 -6.04 -15.73
C GLY A 35 3.74 -6.69 -14.42
N LYS A 36 2.96 -6.58 -13.34
CA LYS A 36 3.23 -7.29 -12.08
C LYS A 36 3.18 -8.81 -12.28
N VAL A 37 4.09 -9.50 -11.59
CA VAL A 37 4.30 -10.95 -11.71
C VAL A 37 4.15 -11.62 -10.34
N THR A 38 3.19 -12.52 -10.20
CA THR A 38 2.96 -13.24 -8.93
C THR A 38 3.70 -14.57 -8.88
N VAL A 39 3.98 -15.02 -7.66
CA VAL A 39 4.44 -16.40 -7.38
C VAL A 39 3.28 -17.30 -6.97
N PRO A 40 3.39 -18.63 -7.20
CA PRO A 40 2.47 -19.59 -6.61
C PRO A 40 2.37 -19.47 -5.08
N HIS A 41 1.23 -19.89 -4.53
CA HIS A 41 0.96 -19.79 -3.10
C HIS A 41 2.03 -20.47 -2.24
N ASP A 42 2.54 -21.64 -2.62
CA ASP A 42 3.54 -22.35 -1.82
C ASP A 42 4.81 -21.52 -1.55
N ASP A 43 5.27 -20.75 -2.55
CA ASP A 43 6.40 -19.83 -2.43
C ASP A 43 6.07 -18.69 -1.46
N PHE A 44 4.88 -18.11 -1.58
CA PHE A 44 4.45 -17.03 -0.69
C PHE A 44 4.21 -17.51 0.75
N LEU A 45 3.61 -18.67 0.93
CA LEU A 45 3.39 -19.29 2.25
C LEU A 45 4.72 -19.66 2.92
N ALA A 46 5.74 -20.07 2.14
CA ALA A 46 7.08 -20.26 2.68
C ALA A 46 7.67 -18.95 3.24
N LYS A 47 7.41 -17.81 2.59
CA LYS A 47 7.80 -16.49 3.09
C LYS A 47 7.05 -16.11 4.37
N ILE A 48 5.73 -16.35 4.44
CA ILE A 48 4.93 -16.13 5.66
C ILE A 48 5.49 -16.95 6.84
N ARG A 49 5.74 -18.25 6.62
CA ARG A 49 6.36 -19.11 7.66
C ARG A 49 7.73 -18.60 8.08
N ALA A 50 8.54 -18.12 7.15
CA ALA A 50 9.86 -17.55 7.45
C ALA A 50 9.76 -16.31 8.36
N VAL A 51 8.79 -15.41 8.12
CA VAL A 51 8.52 -14.27 9.00
C VAL A 51 8.03 -14.73 10.37
N ARG A 52 7.11 -15.70 10.42
CA ARG A 52 6.61 -16.25 11.69
C ARG A 52 7.72 -16.86 12.55
N TYR A 53 8.65 -17.60 11.95
CA TYR A 53 9.80 -18.15 12.67
C TYR A 53 10.71 -17.06 13.25
N ALA A 54 10.89 -15.93 12.55
CA ALA A 54 11.67 -14.81 13.08
C ALA A 54 11.03 -14.20 14.33
N PHE A 55 9.70 -14.04 14.34
CA PHE A 55 8.97 -13.59 15.53
C PHE A 55 9.09 -14.58 16.70
N LEU A 56 8.86 -15.87 16.43
CA LEU A 56 8.93 -16.92 17.46
C LEU A 56 10.32 -17.03 18.08
N GLU A 57 11.39 -16.93 17.28
CA GLU A 57 12.76 -17.00 17.79
C GLU A 57 13.12 -15.82 18.70
N LEU A 58 12.61 -14.62 18.38
CA LEU A 58 12.87 -13.42 19.17
C LEU A 58 11.91 -13.27 20.36
N GLY A 59 11.03 -14.24 20.60
CA GLY A 59 10.07 -14.22 21.71
C GLY A 59 8.98 -13.15 21.57
N VAL A 60 8.66 -12.74 20.33
CA VAL A 60 7.61 -11.77 20.03
C VAL A 60 6.36 -12.54 19.58
N ASP A 61 5.68 -13.14 20.55
CA ASP A 61 4.56 -14.07 20.32
C ASP A 61 3.39 -13.40 19.57
N ASP A 62 3.13 -12.13 19.86
CA ASP A 62 2.05 -11.31 19.26
C ASP A 62 2.46 -10.60 17.96
N GLY A 63 3.57 -11.01 17.33
CA GLY A 63 4.04 -10.43 16.07
C GLY A 63 3.01 -10.56 14.94
N ILE A 64 2.74 -9.47 14.24
CA ILE A 64 1.69 -9.37 13.21
C ILE A 64 2.29 -9.57 11.81
N ILE A 65 1.64 -10.40 10.99
CA ILE A 65 1.97 -10.59 9.57
C ILE A 65 0.86 -10.01 8.70
N VAL A 66 1.21 -9.04 7.84
CA VAL A 66 0.32 -8.50 6.83
C VAL A 66 0.65 -9.15 5.48
N ALA A 67 -0.28 -9.96 4.96
CA ALA A 67 -0.15 -10.59 3.65
C ALA A 67 -0.71 -9.67 2.57
N ARG A 68 0.17 -9.11 1.75
CA ARG A 68 -0.17 -8.30 0.59
C ARG A 68 -0.33 -9.17 -0.66
N THR A 69 -1.44 -8.98 -1.36
CA THR A 69 -1.62 -9.49 -2.72
C THR A 69 -1.60 -8.35 -3.74
N ASP A 70 -0.85 -8.58 -4.82
CA ASP A 70 -0.81 -7.74 -6.01
C ASP A 70 -1.61 -8.33 -7.19
N SER A 71 -2.35 -9.42 -6.96
CA SER A 71 -3.05 -10.20 -8.00
C SER A 71 -4.05 -9.38 -8.82
N LEU A 72 -4.66 -8.35 -8.24
CA LEU A 72 -5.65 -7.53 -8.93
C LEU A 72 -5.10 -6.91 -10.22
N GLY A 73 -3.88 -6.37 -10.14
CA GLY A 73 -3.16 -5.78 -11.27
C GLY A 73 -2.07 -6.67 -11.87
N ALA A 74 -1.90 -7.90 -11.38
CA ALA A 74 -0.91 -8.84 -11.91
C ALA A 74 -1.55 -9.75 -12.94
N GLY A 75 -1.19 -9.57 -14.21
CA GLY A 75 -1.62 -10.43 -15.31
C GLY A 75 -0.65 -11.57 -15.62
N LEU A 76 0.45 -11.71 -14.85
CA LEU A 76 1.57 -12.59 -15.19
C LEU A 76 2.02 -13.43 -14.00
N THR A 77 2.64 -14.58 -14.30
CA THR A 77 3.38 -15.39 -13.34
C THR A 77 4.65 -15.98 -13.95
N LYS A 78 5.68 -16.18 -13.11
CA LYS A 78 6.94 -16.81 -13.50
C LYS A 78 6.85 -18.34 -13.57
N GLN A 79 5.94 -18.93 -12.79
CA GLN A 79 5.89 -20.37 -12.57
C GLN A 79 4.49 -20.91 -12.81
N ILE A 80 4.42 -22.11 -13.39
CA ILE A 80 3.23 -22.97 -13.31
C ILE A 80 3.34 -23.70 -11.97
N ALA A 81 2.31 -23.62 -11.14
CA ALA A 81 2.33 -24.19 -9.81
C ALA A 81 2.37 -25.72 -9.89
N VAL A 82 3.09 -26.35 -8.97
CA VAL A 82 3.06 -27.81 -8.82
C VAL A 82 1.71 -28.20 -8.22
N THR A 83 1.03 -29.16 -8.85
CA THR A 83 -0.20 -29.77 -8.36
C THR A 83 0.02 -31.25 -8.08
N LYS A 84 -0.57 -31.75 -6.98
CA LYS A 84 -0.52 -33.15 -6.54
C LYS A 84 -1.86 -33.83 -6.74
N GLU A 85 -2.95 -33.11 -6.52
CA GLU A 85 -4.32 -33.59 -6.68
C GLU A 85 -5.23 -32.49 -7.23
N LEU A 86 -6.34 -32.91 -7.84
CA LEU A 86 -7.34 -31.98 -8.38
C LEU A 86 -7.88 -31.09 -7.25
N ASP A 87 -8.12 -29.80 -7.55
CA ASP A 87 -8.59 -28.78 -6.61
C ASP A 87 -7.64 -28.40 -5.46
N ASP A 88 -6.38 -28.87 -5.48
CA ASP A 88 -5.35 -28.34 -4.59
C ASP A 88 -4.99 -26.87 -4.92
N ILE A 89 -4.19 -26.24 -4.06
CA ILE A 89 -3.87 -24.82 -4.23
C ILE A 89 -3.08 -24.54 -5.51
N GLY A 90 -2.27 -25.50 -5.97
CA GLY A 90 -1.53 -25.40 -7.22
C GLY A 90 -2.46 -25.50 -8.43
N ASP A 91 -3.40 -26.44 -8.41
CA ASP A 91 -4.42 -26.61 -9.45
C ASP A 91 -5.28 -25.36 -9.57
N LYS A 92 -5.79 -24.84 -8.44
CA LYS A 92 -6.57 -23.60 -8.39
C LYS A 92 -5.81 -22.40 -8.95
N TYR A 93 -4.52 -22.28 -8.67
CA TYR A 93 -3.68 -21.24 -9.24
C TYR A 93 -3.54 -21.39 -10.77
N ASN A 94 -3.29 -22.62 -11.24
CA ASN A 94 -3.13 -22.93 -12.65
C ASN A 94 -4.42 -22.79 -13.46
N ASN A 95 -5.60 -22.93 -12.82
CA ASN A 95 -6.90 -22.73 -13.47
C ASN A 95 -7.11 -21.29 -13.97
N PHE A 96 -6.32 -20.33 -13.51
CA PHE A 96 -6.33 -18.96 -14.00
C PHE A 96 -5.41 -18.71 -15.20
N LEU A 97 -4.60 -19.69 -15.64
CA LEU A 97 -3.70 -19.51 -16.78
C LEU A 97 -4.48 -19.27 -18.08
N ASP A 98 -4.03 -18.29 -18.86
CA ASP A 98 -4.52 -18.00 -20.22
C ASP A 98 -3.87 -18.94 -21.23
N GLY A 99 -4.61 -19.33 -22.26
CA GLY A 99 -4.12 -20.28 -23.26
C GLY A 99 -5.21 -20.86 -24.15
N ASP A 100 -4.77 -21.63 -25.13
CA ASP A 100 -5.63 -22.28 -26.11
C ASP A 100 -5.68 -23.80 -25.85
N TYR A 101 -6.88 -24.37 -25.80
CA TYR A 101 -7.03 -25.81 -25.74
C TYR A 101 -6.67 -26.44 -27.10
N ILE A 102 -5.89 -27.50 -27.06
CA ILE A 102 -5.37 -28.23 -28.24
C ILE A 102 -5.78 -29.70 -28.19
N GLU A 103 -5.79 -30.37 -29.34
CA GLU A 103 -6.18 -31.77 -29.45
C GLU A 103 -4.96 -32.69 -29.58
N SER A 104 -3.88 -32.20 -30.19
CA SER A 104 -2.72 -33.04 -30.50
C SER A 104 -1.41 -32.27 -30.61
N ALA A 105 -0.31 -33.03 -30.72
CA ALA A 105 1.03 -32.47 -30.90
C ALA A 105 1.22 -31.72 -32.24
N SER A 106 0.33 -31.88 -33.22
CA SER A 106 0.41 -31.07 -34.45
C SER A 106 -0.07 -29.64 -34.27
N ASP A 107 -0.73 -29.33 -33.16
CA ASP A 107 -1.31 -28.01 -32.87
C ASP A 107 -0.33 -27.08 -32.12
N ILE A 108 0.90 -27.55 -31.88
CA ILE A 108 1.93 -26.85 -31.10
C ILE A 108 3.25 -26.78 -31.86
N ASP A 109 3.98 -25.69 -31.62
CA ASP A 109 5.31 -25.49 -32.16
C ASP A 109 6.39 -26.06 -31.22
N ASN A 110 7.59 -26.30 -31.77
CA ASN A 110 8.72 -26.74 -30.96
C ASN A 110 9.08 -25.67 -29.90
N GLY A 111 8.97 -26.05 -28.63
CA GLY A 111 9.25 -25.18 -27.48
C GLY A 111 8.01 -24.62 -26.79
N ASP A 112 6.81 -24.89 -27.31
CA ASP A 112 5.56 -24.57 -26.63
C ASP A 112 5.43 -25.35 -25.31
N VAL A 113 4.79 -24.70 -24.33
CA VAL A 113 4.53 -25.28 -23.00
C VAL A 113 3.05 -25.63 -22.91
N VAL A 114 2.77 -26.91 -22.64
CA VAL A 114 1.42 -27.45 -22.53
C VAL A 114 1.22 -28.01 -21.12
N VAL A 115 0.08 -27.71 -20.52
CA VAL A 115 -0.37 -28.31 -19.26
C VAL A 115 -1.67 -29.07 -19.48
N LYS A 116 -1.94 -30.05 -18.63
CA LYS A 116 -3.27 -30.67 -18.58
C LYS A 116 -4.15 -29.83 -17.67
N SER A 117 -5.28 -29.33 -18.18
CA SER A 117 -6.27 -28.55 -17.43
C SER A 117 -7.67 -29.00 -17.83
N GLU A 118 -8.57 -29.18 -16.85
CA GLU A 118 -9.96 -29.64 -17.08
C GLU A 118 -10.06 -30.91 -17.96
N GLY A 119 -9.09 -31.81 -17.83
CA GLY A 119 -9.02 -33.04 -18.63
C GLY A 119 -8.54 -32.88 -20.08
N LYS A 120 -8.24 -31.65 -20.52
CA LYS A 120 -7.75 -31.31 -21.86
C LYS A 120 -6.30 -30.81 -21.83
N LEU A 121 -5.68 -30.74 -23.00
CA LEU A 121 -4.36 -30.12 -23.16
C LEU A 121 -4.54 -28.62 -23.41
N LEU A 122 -3.91 -27.79 -22.58
CA LEU A 122 -3.92 -26.34 -22.66
C LEU A 122 -2.51 -25.87 -23.05
N LYS A 123 -2.36 -25.27 -24.23
CA LYS A 123 -1.16 -24.53 -24.60
C LYS A 123 -1.19 -23.19 -23.86
N VAL A 124 -0.31 -23.03 -22.88
CA VAL A 124 -0.30 -21.85 -22.01
C VAL A 124 0.29 -20.66 -22.75
N LYS A 125 -0.41 -19.53 -22.72
CA LYS A 125 0.08 -18.28 -23.30
C LYS A 125 1.31 -17.80 -22.56
N ARG A 126 2.39 -17.56 -23.31
CA ARG A 126 3.69 -17.21 -22.78
C ARG A 126 4.27 -16.01 -23.53
N LEU A 127 4.80 -15.04 -22.78
CA LEU A 127 5.49 -13.89 -23.34
C LEU A 127 6.94 -14.25 -23.75
N PRO A 128 7.58 -13.46 -24.65
CA PRO A 128 9.00 -13.64 -25.00
C PRO A 128 9.96 -13.57 -23.79
N SER A 129 9.56 -12.88 -22.71
CA SER A 129 10.29 -12.86 -21.43
C SER A 129 10.24 -14.19 -20.67
N GLY A 130 9.46 -15.16 -21.16
CA GLY A 130 9.27 -16.47 -20.56
C GLY A 130 8.16 -16.53 -19.51
N LEU A 131 7.48 -15.42 -19.23
CA LEU A 131 6.36 -15.32 -18.27
C LEU A 131 5.06 -15.90 -18.85
N PHE A 132 4.25 -16.51 -17.99
CA PHE A 132 2.93 -17.02 -18.34
C PHE A 132 1.85 -15.99 -18.02
N CYS A 133 0.82 -15.95 -18.86
CA CYS A 133 -0.30 -15.02 -18.70
C CYS A 133 -1.44 -15.64 -17.91
N PHE A 134 -2.13 -14.82 -17.11
CA PHE A 134 -3.44 -15.16 -16.55
C PHE A 134 -4.57 -14.68 -17.46
N LYS A 135 -5.73 -15.35 -17.34
CA LYS A 135 -6.99 -14.98 -18.01
C LYS A 135 -7.35 -13.53 -17.66
N GLN A 136 -7.78 -12.77 -18.66
CA GLN A 136 -8.30 -11.41 -18.45
C GLN A 136 -9.51 -11.44 -17.51
N GLY A 137 -9.64 -10.44 -16.64
CA GLY A 137 -10.72 -10.35 -15.66
C GLY A 137 -10.60 -11.29 -14.44
N SER A 138 -9.57 -12.14 -14.36
CA SER A 138 -9.38 -13.07 -13.21
C SER A 138 -8.82 -12.42 -11.93
N GLY A 139 -8.55 -11.11 -11.94
CA GLY A 139 -7.85 -10.41 -10.86
C GLY A 139 -8.52 -10.53 -9.50
N GLU A 140 -9.82 -10.26 -9.43
CA GLU A 140 -10.58 -10.30 -8.17
C GLU A 140 -10.68 -11.73 -7.61
N ASP A 141 -10.93 -12.72 -8.45
CA ASP A 141 -11.02 -14.13 -8.03
C ASP A 141 -9.69 -14.64 -7.47
N ARG A 142 -8.57 -14.25 -8.11
CA ARG A 142 -7.22 -14.55 -7.60
C ARG A 142 -6.93 -13.85 -6.28
N VAL A 143 -7.31 -12.57 -6.14
CA VAL A 143 -7.17 -11.84 -4.87
C VAL A 143 -7.91 -12.54 -3.73
N ILE A 144 -9.13 -13.02 -3.97
CA ILE A 144 -9.93 -13.71 -2.97
C ILE A 144 -9.26 -15.02 -2.56
N LEU A 145 -8.77 -15.81 -3.54
CA LEU A 145 -8.00 -17.03 -3.27
C LEU A 145 -6.74 -16.73 -2.45
N ASP A 146 -5.96 -15.73 -2.84
CA ASP A 146 -4.72 -15.33 -2.14
C ASP A 146 -5.01 -14.96 -0.68
N CYS A 147 -6.05 -14.17 -0.45
CA CYS A 147 -6.41 -13.65 0.86
C CYS A 147 -6.89 -14.77 1.80
N ILE A 148 -7.81 -15.62 1.33
CA ILE A 148 -8.29 -16.77 2.11
C ILE A 148 -7.12 -17.69 2.45
N THR A 149 -6.29 -18.01 1.45
CA THR A 149 -5.13 -18.88 1.63
C THR A 149 -4.14 -18.31 2.64
N SER A 150 -3.87 -17.00 2.58
CA SER A 150 -2.95 -16.33 3.50
C SER A 150 -3.43 -16.40 4.96
N LEU A 151 -4.71 -16.08 5.21
CA LEU A 151 -5.28 -16.13 6.56
C LEU A 151 -5.33 -17.57 7.11
N GLN A 152 -5.65 -18.56 6.28
CA GLN A 152 -5.65 -19.97 6.67
C GLN A 152 -4.24 -20.50 7.00
N ASN A 153 -3.18 -19.79 6.59
CA ASN A 153 -1.80 -20.25 6.69
C ASN A 153 -0.88 -19.29 7.47
N GLY A 154 -1.46 -18.49 8.38
CA GLY A 154 -0.71 -17.79 9.42
C GLY A 154 -0.48 -16.29 9.23
N ALA A 155 -1.09 -15.67 8.22
CA ALA A 155 -1.22 -14.22 8.16
C ALA A 155 -2.30 -13.71 9.13
N ASP A 156 -2.09 -12.52 9.68
CA ASP A 156 -2.99 -11.89 10.66
C ASP A 156 -3.87 -10.81 10.01
N LEU A 157 -3.34 -10.10 9.02
CA LEU A 157 -4.01 -9.04 8.29
C LEU A 157 -3.79 -9.21 6.78
N LEU A 158 -4.71 -8.64 6.00
CA LEU A 158 -4.65 -8.63 4.55
C LEU A 158 -4.32 -7.23 4.02
N TRP A 159 -3.61 -7.16 2.90
CA TRP A 159 -3.49 -5.96 2.09
C TRP A 159 -3.82 -6.34 0.65
N ILE A 160 -4.82 -5.67 0.06
CA ILE A 160 -5.15 -5.82 -1.36
C ILE A 160 -4.71 -4.54 -2.06
N GLU A 161 -3.71 -4.63 -2.95
CA GLU A 161 -3.30 -3.46 -3.74
C GLU A 161 -4.35 -3.18 -4.81
N THR A 162 -4.93 -1.97 -4.80
CA THR A 162 -5.96 -1.54 -5.77
C THR A 162 -5.44 -0.50 -6.73
N GLU A 163 -6.09 -0.38 -7.90
CA GLU A 163 -5.77 0.60 -8.93
C GLU A 163 -6.44 1.96 -8.71
N LYS A 164 -7.46 2.02 -7.84
CA LYS A 164 -8.22 3.23 -7.52
C LYS A 164 -8.79 3.20 -6.09
N PRO A 165 -9.12 4.37 -5.50
CA PRO A 165 -9.78 4.46 -4.20
C PRO A 165 -11.30 4.32 -4.37
N HIS A 166 -11.81 3.09 -4.27
CA HIS A 166 -13.24 2.81 -4.48
C HIS A 166 -13.80 1.86 -3.41
N VAL A 167 -14.65 2.38 -2.52
CA VAL A 167 -15.21 1.62 -1.37
C VAL A 167 -15.98 0.38 -1.82
N GLY A 168 -16.85 0.51 -2.84
CA GLY A 168 -17.65 -0.61 -3.34
C GLY A 168 -16.83 -1.79 -3.86
N GLN A 169 -15.80 -1.53 -4.67
CA GLN A 169 -14.89 -2.55 -5.21
C GLN A 169 -14.17 -3.32 -4.09
N ILE A 170 -13.56 -2.61 -3.13
CA ILE A 170 -12.87 -3.28 -2.02
C ILE A 170 -13.87 -4.04 -1.11
N ALA A 171 -15.04 -3.47 -0.85
CA ALA A 171 -16.09 -4.14 -0.07
C ALA A 171 -16.58 -5.43 -0.75
N ALA A 172 -16.76 -5.43 -2.07
CA ALA A 172 -17.17 -6.61 -2.83
C ALA A 172 -16.18 -7.77 -2.67
N MET A 173 -14.87 -7.50 -2.79
CA MET A 173 -13.83 -8.51 -2.58
C MET A 173 -13.79 -8.99 -1.12
N VAL A 174 -13.86 -8.07 -0.15
CA VAL A 174 -13.80 -8.42 1.27
C VAL A 174 -15.01 -9.22 1.71
N ASN A 175 -16.20 -8.94 1.19
CA ASN A 175 -17.41 -9.71 1.50
C ASN A 175 -17.26 -11.16 1.06
N ARG A 176 -16.75 -11.41 -0.16
CA ARG A 176 -16.44 -12.77 -0.64
C ARG A 176 -15.37 -13.48 0.21
N ILE A 177 -14.35 -12.75 0.67
CA ILE A 177 -13.35 -13.31 1.62
C ILE A 177 -14.02 -13.68 2.95
N ARG A 178 -14.92 -12.83 3.46
CA ARG A 178 -15.59 -13.01 4.76
C ARG A 178 -16.64 -14.11 4.78
N GLU A 179 -17.15 -14.54 3.63
CA GLU A 179 -17.94 -15.77 3.51
C GLU A 179 -17.18 -17.00 4.02
N VAL A 180 -15.85 -17.01 3.87
CA VAL A 180 -14.96 -18.09 4.33
C VAL A 180 -14.19 -17.71 5.61
N MET A 181 -13.74 -16.46 5.72
CA MET A 181 -12.95 -15.93 6.84
C MET A 181 -13.67 -14.74 7.49
N PRO A 182 -14.71 -14.95 8.33
CA PRO A 182 -15.61 -13.88 8.81
C PRO A 182 -14.92 -12.73 9.54
N HIS A 183 -13.75 -12.98 10.12
CA HIS A 183 -12.98 -12.00 10.88
C HIS A 183 -11.83 -11.36 10.09
N ALA A 184 -11.79 -11.55 8.77
CA ALA A 184 -10.79 -10.91 7.91
C ALA A 184 -10.79 -9.39 8.11
N LYS A 185 -9.58 -8.84 8.31
CA LYS A 185 -9.30 -7.42 8.51
C LYS A 185 -8.27 -6.96 7.48
N LEU A 186 -8.45 -5.73 6.99
CA LEU A 186 -7.59 -5.17 5.96
C LEU A 186 -6.72 -4.02 6.47
N VAL A 187 -5.49 -3.98 5.98
CA VAL A 187 -4.66 -2.78 5.86
C VAL A 187 -4.92 -2.20 4.47
N TYR A 188 -5.26 -0.92 4.39
CA TYR A 188 -5.57 -0.25 3.13
C TYR A 188 -4.62 0.92 2.87
N ASN A 189 -4.02 0.90 1.69
CA ASN A 189 -3.20 1.98 1.17
C ASN A 189 -4.06 3.05 0.49
N ASN A 190 -4.21 4.18 1.16
CA ASN A 190 -4.76 5.41 0.59
C ASN A 190 -3.67 6.05 -0.28
N SER A 191 -3.42 5.44 -1.43
CA SER A 191 -2.23 5.71 -2.23
C SER A 191 -2.14 7.18 -2.68
N PRO A 192 -0.97 7.85 -2.51
CA PRO A 192 -0.75 9.17 -3.07
C PRO A 192 -0.56 9.14 -4.59
N SER A 193 -0.42 7.94 -5.20
CA SER A 193 -0.38 7.78 -6.66
C SER A 193 -1.76 7.87 -7.31
N PHE A 194 -2.84 7.84 -6.53
CA PHE A 194 -4.18 8.09 -7.04
C PHE A 194 -4.40 9.59 -7.26
N ASN A 195 -5.02 9.95 -8.38
CA ASN A 195 -5.64 11.27 -8.51
C ASN A 195 -6.99 11.25 -7.76
N TRP A 196 -6.98 11.61 -6.48
CA TRP A 196 -8.15 11.54 -5.60
C TRP A 196 -9.34 12.35 -6.12
N THR A 197 -9.13 13.63 -6.43
CA THR A 197 -10.20 14.51 -6.93
C THR A 197 -10.84 13.96 -8.19
N LEU A 198 -10.03 13.58 -9.20
CA LEU A 198 -10.58 13.04 -10.45
C LEU A 198 -11.37 11.74 -10.22
N ASN A 199 -10.82 10.82 -9.42
CA ASN A 199 -11.49 9.54 -9.12
C ASN A 199 -12.84 9.77 -8.44
N PHE A 200 -12.91 10.64 -7.43
CA PHE A 200 -14.15 10.87 -6.70
C PHE A 200 -15.15 11.71 -7.49
N ARG A 201 -14.71 12.70 -8.27
CA ARG A 201 -15.59 13.45 -9.18
C ARG A 201 -16.21 12.53 -10.24
N GLN A 202 -15.44 11.60 -10.81
CA GLN A 202 -15.98 10.58 -11.74
C GLN A 202 -16.96 9.63 -11.03
N GLN A 203 -16.64 9.16 -9.82
CA GLN A 203 -17.57 8.32 -9.04
C GLN A 203 -18.88 9.04 -8.70
N VAL A 204 -18.85 10.35 -8.44
CA VAL A 204 -20.06 11.15 -8.22
C VAL A 204 -20.83 11.34 -9.52
N PHE A 205 -20.14 11.68 -10.61
CA PHE A 205 -20.75 11.82 -11.94
C PHE A 205 -21.49 10.54 -12.35
N ASP A 206 -20.83 9.39 -12.25
CA ASP A 206 -21.40 8.09 -12.64
C ASP A 206 -22.61 7.75 -11.75
N ALA A 207 -22.51 7.94 -10.43
CA ALA A 207 -23.62 7.72 -9.51
C ALA A 207 -24.82 8.65 -9.77
N TRP A 208 -24.58 9.91 -10.13
CA TRP A 208 -25.65 10.85 -10.48
C TRP A 208 -26.29 10.54 -11.84
N SER A 209 -25.50 10.03 -12.78
CA SER A 209 -25.98 9.57 -14.08
C SER A 209 -26.96 8.41 -13.90
N GLU A 210 -26.60 7.42 -13.09
CA GLU A 210 -27.47 6.27 -12.74
C GLU A 210 -28.75 6.70 -12.02
N GLN A 211 -28.69 7.80 -11.25
CA GLN A 211 -29.86 8.40 -10.58
C GLN A 211 -30.73 9.27 -11.50
N GLY A 212 -30.30 9.49 -12.75
CA GLY A 212 -31.01 10.33 -13.71
C GLY A 212 -30.94 11.84 -13.42
N LYS A 213 -29.93 12.31 -12.67
CA LYS A 213 -29.69 13.75 -12.53
C LYS A 213 -29.23 14.35 -13.88
N ASP A 214 -29.55 15.61 -14.11
CA ASP A 214 -29.04 16.35 -15.27
C ASP A 214 -27.54 16.65 -15.09
N LEU A 215 -26.74 16.16 -16.03
CA LEU A 215 -25.28 16.30 -16.04
C LEU A 215 -24.79 17.14 -17.23
N SER A 216 -25.68 17.82 -17.96
CA SER A 216 -25.32 18.60 -19.16
C SER A 216 -24.29 19.71 -18.91
N ALA A 217 -24.15 20.17 -17.67
CA ALA A 217 -23.15 21.15 -17.25
C ALA A 217 -21.75 20.55 -16.99
N TYR A 218 -21.63 19.22 -16.95
CA TYR A 218 -20.39 18.52 -16.60
C TYR A 218 -19.85 17.75 -17.79
N ASP A 219 -18.60 18.02 -18.16
CA ASP A 219 -17.82 17.17 -19.06
C ASP A 219 -17.02 16.17 -18.23
N ARG A 220 -17.35 14.88 -18.37
CA ARG A 220 -16.76 13.77 -17.61
C ARG A 220 -15.24 13.69 -17.76
N ASP A 221 -14.72 14.03 -18.94
CA ASP A 221 -13.27 13.95 -19.23
C ASP A 221 -12.51 15.18 -18.71
N ALA A 222 -13.23 16.27 -18.39
CA ALA A 222 -12.68 17.53 -17.88
C ALA A 222 -12.94 17.76 -16.38
N LEU A 223 -13.40 16.74 -15.64
CA LEU A 223 -13.81 16.89 -14.23
C LEU A 223 -12.70 17.35 -13.28
N MET A 224 -11.41 17.30 -13.67
CA MET A 224 -10.31 17.85 -12.87
C MET A 224 -10.17 19.39 -13.02
N SER A 225 -10.95 20.04 -13.88
CA SER A 225 -10.85 21.49 -14.10
C SER A 225 -11.16 22.30 -12.84
N VAL A 226 -10.47 23.44 -12.70
CA VAL A 226 -10.74 24.47 -11.69
C VAL A 226 -12.15 25.04 -11.82
N ASP A 227 -12.73 25.01 -13.03
CA ASP A 227 -14.09 25.50 -13.29
C ASP A 227 -15.15 24.75 -12.47
N TYR A 228 -14.82 23.53 -12.01
CA TYR A 228 -15.72 22.70 -11.22
C TYR A 228 -15.55 22.83 -9.71
N ASP A 229 -14.57 23.57 -9.20
CA ASP A 229 -14.21 23.57 -7.76
C ASP A 229 -15.36 23.99 -6.83
N GLU A 230 -16.21 24.91 -7.28
CA GLU A 230 -17.33 25.43 -6.50
C GLU A 230 -18.69 24.76 -6.83
N THR A 231 -18.67 23.64 -7.56
CA THR A 231 -19.91 22.95 -7.99
C THR A 231 -20.43 21.95 -6.95
N GLU A 232 -21.73 21.62 -7.03
CA GLU A 232 -22.34 20.59 -6.17
C GLU A 232 -21.63 19.24 -6.33
N LEU A 233 -21.19 18.92 -7.55
CA LEU A 233 -20.45 17.68 -7.83
C LEU A 233 -19.10 17.66 -7.10
N ALA A 234 -18.37 18.77 -7.08
CA ALA A 234 -17.12 18.88 -6.34
C ALA A 234 -17.34 18.82 -4.83
N ALA A 235 -18.36 19.51 -4.30
CA ALA A 235 -18.68 19.47 -2.88
C ALA A 235 -19.04 18.04 -2.39
N GLU A 236 -19.80 17.29 -3.19
CA GLU A 236 -20.12 15.90 -2.89
C GLU A 236 -18.87 15.00 -3.02
N ALA A 237 -18.03 15.20 -4.03
CA ALA A 237 -16.77 14.46 -4.18
C ALA A 237 -15.82 14.66 -2.99
N ASP A 238 -15.64 15.91 -2.56
CA ASP A 238 -14.81 16.26 -1.40
C ASP A 238 -15.38 15.69 -0.11
N ASN A 239 -16.71 15.68 0.04
CA ASN A 239 -17.36 15.02 1.18
C ASN A 239 -17.08 13.51 1.19
N ARG A 240 -17.12 12.84 0.03
CA ARG A 240 -16.76 11.42 -0.08
C ARG A 240 -15.28 11.15 0.19
N ILE A 241 -14.38 12.02 -0.26
CA ILE A 241 -12.94 11.94 0.09
C ILE A 241 -12.77 12.05 1.61
N ARG A 242 -13.45 13.03 2.23
CA ARG A 242 -13.41 13.27 3.68
C ARG A 242 -13.92 12.07 4.49
N THR A 243 -14.96 11.39 4.03
CA THR A 243 -15.53 10.22 4.73
C THR A 243 -14.94 8.88 4.29
N PHE A 244 -14.09 8.85 3.25
CA PHE A 244 -13.58 7.63 2.64
C PHE A 244 -13.09 6.59 3.65
N GLN A 245 -12.24 7.01 4.61
CA GLN A 245 -11.71 6.08 5.60
C GLN A 245 -12.80 5.51 6.51
N ALA A 246 -13.72 6.35 6.99
CA ALA A 246 -14.81 5.92 7.86
C ALA A 246 -15.78 4.97 7.13
N ASP A 247 -16.12 5.29 5.89
CA ASP A 247 -17.00 4.47 5.07
C ASP A 247 -16.32 3.14 4.70
N ALA A 248 -15.05 3.16 4.28
CA ALA A 248 -14.33 1.96 3.89
C ALA A 248 -14.04 1.03 5.11
N ALA A 249 -13.81 1.59 6.30
CA ALA A 249 -13.74 0.80 7.53
C ALA A 249 -15.08 0.10 7.84
N ARG A 250 -16.21 0.81 7.69
CA ARG A 250 -17.56 0.29 7.94
C ARG A 250 -17.97 -0.78 6.92
N GLU A 251 -17.84 -0.47 5.63
CA GLU A 251 -18.36 -1.31 4.54
C GLU A 251 -17.40 -2.43 4.12
N ALA A 252 -16.08 -2.19 4.20
CA ALA A 252 -15.06 -3.13 3.72
C ALA A 252 -14.17 -3.68 4.84
N GLY A 253 -14.46 -3.39 6.11
CA GLY A 253 -13.73 -3.99 7.22
C GLY A 253 -12.25 -3.60 7.30
N ILE A 254 -11.90 -2.42 6.78
CA ILE A 254 -10.54 -1.91 6.87
C ILE A 254 -10.23 -1.55 8.32
N PHE A 255 -9.21 -2.20 8.85
CA PHE A 255 -8.72 -2.03 10.21
C PHE A 255 -7.67 -0.92 10.31
N HIS A 256 -6.83 -0.77 9.29
CA HIS A 256 -5.75 0.21 9.29
C HIS A 256 -5.69 0.96 7.96
N HIS A 257 -5.70 2.28 8.03
CA HIS A 257 -5.49 3.18 6.89
C HIS A 257 -4.09 3.77 6.96
N LEU A 258 -3.35 3.68 5.86
CA LEU A 258 -2.05 4.36 5.71
C LEU A 258 -2.00 5.13 4.40
N ILE A 259 -1.07 6.08 4.31
CA ILE A 259 -0.60 6.65 3.05
C ILE A 259 0.87 6.22 2.98
N THR A 260 1.30 5.61 1.88
CA THR A 260 2.64 5.00 1.80
C THR A 260 3.79 6.01 1.85
N LEU A 261 3.69 7.10 1.09
CA LEU A 261 4.75 8.10 0.94
C LEU A 261 4.26 9.56 1.11
N PRO A 262 3.44 9.88 2.13
CA PRO A 262 2.94 11.25 2.33
C PRO A 262 4.08 12.21 2.63
N THR A 263 5.07 11.77 3.41
CA THR A 263 6.19 12.61 3.84
C THR A 263 7.20 12.88 2.74
N TYR A 264 7.28 12.03 1.72
CA TYR A 264 8.04 12.33 0.51
C TYR A 264 7.47 13.58 -0.17
N HIS A 265 6.16 13.62 -0.38
CA HIS A 265 5.48 14.76 -1.00
C HIS A 265 5.53 16.01 -0.13
N THR A 266 5.27 15.90 1.18
CA THR A 266 5.27 17.08 2.06
C THR A 266 6.68 17.66 2.27
N ALA A 267 7.71 16.83 2.34
CA ALA A 267 9.10 17.30 2.40
C ALA A 267 9.50 18.04 1.10
N ALA A 268 9.17 17.47 -0.07
CA ALA A 268 9.48 18.11 -1.35
C ALA A 268 8.72 19.45 -1.51
N LEU A 269 7.42 19.47 -1.25
CA LEU A 269 6.58 20.67 -1.40
C LEU A 269 6.98 21.78 -0.43
N SER A 270 7.22 21.45 0.85
CA SER A 270 7.62 22.43 1.85
C SER A 270 8.98 23.04 1.54
N THR A 271 9.93 22.22 1.06
CA THR A 271 11.26 22.69 0.64
C THR A 271 11.17 23.61 -0.58
N ASP A 272 10.39 23.24 -1.59
CA ASP A 272 10.18 24.04 -2.81
C ASP A 272 9.56 25.41 -2.48
N ASN A 273 8.48 25.43 -1.69
CA ASN A 273 7.83 26.67 -1.26
C ASN A 273 8.78 27.58 -0.47
N LEU A 274 9.54 27.02 0.48
CA LEU A 274 10.48 27.80 1.28
C LEU A 274 11.62 28.35 0.42
N ALA A 275 12.20 27.52 -0.47
CA ALA A 275 13.29 27.95 -1.34
C ALA A 275 12.85 29.08 -2.28
N LYS A 276 11.64 28.99 -2.85
CA LYS A 276 11.06 30.03 -3.71
C LYS A 276 10.93 31.37 -3.00
N GLU A 277 10.43 31.38 -1.77
CA GLU A 277 10.29 32.62 -1.02
C GLU A 277 11.64 33.15 -0.51
N TYR A 278 12.48 32.28 0.04
CA TYR A 278 13.73 32.66 0.68
C TYR A 278 14.78 33.18 -0.31
N PHE A 279 14.91 32.55 -1.48
CA PHE A 279 15.81 33.02 -2.54
C PHE A 279 15.14 33.97 -3.53
N GLY A 280 13.82 34.16 -3.43
CA GLY A 280 13.08 35.20 -4.13
C GLY A 280 13.10 36.53 -3.36
N ASP A 281 12.11 37.38 -3.64
CA ASP A 281 12.06 38.74 -3.09
C ASP A 281 11.78 38.81 -1.58
N GLN A 282 11.34 37.70 -0.95
CA GLN A 282 10.96 37.69 0.47
C GLN A 282 12.16 37.53 1.41
N GLY A 283 13.26 36.89 0.97
CA GLY A 283 14.42 36.65 1.84
C GLY A 283 14.04 35.95 3.14
N MET A 284 14.58 36.42 4.27
CA MET A 284 14.25 35.91 5.61
C MET A 284 12.75 35.97 5.96
N LEU A 285 11.96 36.86 5.32
CA LEU A 285 10.53 36.93 5.60
C LEU A 285 9.79 35.67 5.16
N GLY A 286 10.26 34.98 4.11
CA GLY A 286 9.69 33.70 3.67
C GLY A 286 9.76 32.63 4.76
N TYR A 287 10.92 32.49 5.40
CA TYR A 287 11.09 31.61 6.56
C TYR A 287 10.22 32.05 7.75
N VAL A 288 10.27 33.33 8.12
CA VAL A 288 9.56 33.83 9.31
C VAL A 288 8.04 33.72 9.15
N ALA A 289 7.49 34.07 7.99
CA ALA A 289 6.05 34.02 7.72
C ALA A 289 5.56 32.59 7.42
N GLY A 290 6.32 31.84 6.62
CA GLY A 290 5.96 30.51 6.15
C GLY A 290 6.13 29.41 7.19
N VAL A 291 7.12 29.53 8.09
CA VAL A 291 7.52 28.50 9.06
C VAL A 291 7.43 29.01 10.50
N GLN A 292 8.31 29.92 10.91
CA GLN A 292 8.53 30.23 12.33
C GLN A 292 7.28 30.76 13.04
N ARG A 293 6.57 31.73 12.43
CA ARG A 293 5.31 32.26 13.00
C ARG A 293 4.23 31.19 13.09
N LYS A 294 4.18 30.23 12.16
CA LYS A 294 3.20 29.15 12.17
C LYS A 294 3.52 28.15 13.27
N GLU A 295 4.78 27.71 13.39
CA GLU A 295 5.22 26.80 14.46
C GLU A 295 4.90 27.37 15.85
N ILE A 296 5.24 28.64 16.10
CA ILE A 296 4.96 29.31 17.38
C ILE A 296 3.46 29.35 17.67
N ARG A 297 2.63 29.75 16.69
CA ARG A 297 1.18 29.88 16.89
C ARG A 297 0.46 28.54 17.04
N GLN A 298 1.02 27.48 16.46
CA GLN A 298 0.47 26.13 16.55
C GLN A 298 1.08 25.31 17.70
N GLY A 299 2.06 25.87 18.44
CA GLY A 299 2.71 25.18 19.56
C GLY A 299 3.59 24.00 19.12
N ILE A 300 4.18 24.05 17.92
CA ILE A 300 5.03 22.98 17.41
C ILE A 300 6.39 23.02 18.14
N ALA A 301 6.73 21.91 18.81
CA ALA A 301 7.92 21.83 19.66
C ALA A 301 9.25 22.00 18.89
N CYS A 302 9.26 21.75 17.57
CA CYS A 302 10.43 21.92 16.71
C CYS A 302 10.99 23.36 16.70
N VAL A 303 10.22 24.38 17.08
CA VAL A 303 10.74 25.74 17.25
C VAL A 303 11.89 25.77 18.28
N LYS A 304 11.82 24.88 19.30
CA LYS A 304 12.88 24.59 20.28
C LYS A 304 13.64 23.32 19.87
N HIS A 305 14.23 23.34 18.68
CA HIS A 305 14.87 22.16 18.07
C HIS A 305 16.03 21.56 18.89
N GLN A 306 16.71 22.34 19.73
CA GLN A 306 17.76 21.81 20.63
C GLN A 306 17.16 20.85 21.66
N ASN A 307 16.05 21.22 22.29
CA ASN A 307 15.31 20.35 23.22
C ASN A 307 14.78 19.11 22.51
N MET A 308 14.22 19.28 21.31
CA MET A 308 13.74 18.15 20.52
C MET A 308 14.85 17.18 20.12
N ALA A 309 16.09 17.66 19.98
CA ALA A 309 17.27 16.84 19.74
C ALA A 309 17.85 16.20 21.03
N GLY A 310 17.23 16.43 22.18
CA GLY A 310 17.59 15.82 23.46
C GLY A 310 18.66 16.57 24.27
N SER A 311 18.84 17.88 24.06
CA SER A 311 19.81 18.67 24.84
C SER A 311 19.56 18.59 26.35
N ASP A 312 18.29 18.64 26.77
CA ASP A 312 17.90 18.62 28.19
C ASP A 312 18.22 17.26 28.83
N MET A 313 17.92 16.16 28.14
CA MET A 313 18.31 14.82 28.60
C MET A 313 19.83 14.67 28.74
N GLY A 314 20.59 15.29 27.83
CA GLY A 314 22.04 15.31 27.90
C GLY A 314 22.55 16.09 29.11
N ASP A 315 21.91 17.20 29.45
CA ASP A 315 22.28 18.02 30.61
C ASP A 315 21.92 17.33 31.93
N ASP A 316 20.75 16.70 32.03
CA ASP A 316 20.36 15.87 33.19
C ASP A 316 21.35 14.72 33.42
N HIS A 317 21.75 14.05 32.33
CA HIS A 317 22.74 12.97 32.40
C HIS A 317 24.09 13.49 32.91
N LYS A 318 24.60 14.62 32.39
CA LYS A 318 25.85 15.20 32.85
C LYS A 318 25.78 15.61 34.32
N GLU A 319 24.67 16.20 34.75
CA GLU A 319 24.46 16.60 36.15
C GLU A 319 24.47 15.39 37.08
N TYR A 320 23.83 14.29 36.69
CA TYR A 320 23.84 13.05 37.46
C TYR A 320 25.27 12.51 37.71
N PHE A 321 26.16 12.56 36.72
CA PHE A 321 27.52 12.02 36.84
C PHE A 321 28.56 13.01 37.37
N ALA A 322 28.45 14.28 37.00
CA ALA A 322 29.47 15.29 37.28
C ALA A 322 29.05 16.31 38.36
N GLY A 323 27.79 16.30 38.80
CA GLY A 323 27.28 17.25 39.79
C GLY A 323 27.57 18.70 39.40
N GLU A 324 28.17 19.47 40.31
CA GLU A 324 28.54 20.87 40.09
C GLU A 324 29.56 21.09 38.95
N ALA A 325 30.29 20.05 38.52
CA ALA A 325 31.24 20.14 37.41
C ALA A 325 30.58 19.94 36.02
N ALA A 326 29.27 19.70 35.97
CA ALA A 326 28.55 19.48 34.72
C ALA A 326 28.52 20.73 33.83
N LEU A 327 29.05 20.62 32.61
CA LEU A 327 28.95 21.66 31.59
C LEU A 327 27.64 21.50 30.80
N LYS A 328 26.64 22.30 31.16
CA LYS A 328 25.29 22.29 30.57
C LYS A 328 25.25 23.07 29.25
N ALA A 329 24.39 22.64 28.32
CA ALA A 329 24.04 23.38 27.10
C ALA A 329 23.02 24.50 27.37
N GLY A 330 22.25 24.40 28.46
CA GLY A 330 21.41 25.49 28.98
C GLY A 330 22.21 26.70 29.48
N GLY A 331 21.57 27.88 29.51
CA GLY A 331 22.20 29.11 30.01
C GLY A 331 21.46 30.39 29.61
N LYS A 332 21.93 31.54 30.12
CA LYS A 332 21.33 32.87 29.85
C LYS A 332 21.28 33.20 28.36
N ASP A 333 22.32 32.83 27.62
CA ASP A 333 22.47 33.11 26.19
C ASP A 333 21.90 32.01 25.28
N ASN A 334 21.16 31.05 25.86
CA ASN A 334 20.52 29.99 25.08
C ASN A 334 19.43 30.59 24.18
N THR A 335 19.48 30.27 22.89
CA THR A 335 18.55 30.80 21.87
C THR A 335 17.09 30.41 22.15
N MET A 336 16.85 29.33 22.90
CA MET A 336 15.50 28.92 23.28
C MET A 336 14.78 29.91 24.20
N ASN A 337 15.53 30.76 24.91
CA ASN A 337 14.97 31.82 25.75
C ASN A 337 14.18 32.87 24.94
N GLN A 338 14.33 32.88 23.61
CA GLN A 338 13.57 33.76 22.72
C GLN A 338 12.15 33.27 22.43
N PHE A 339 11.81 32.03 22.78
CA PHE A 339 10.53 31.40 22.43
C PHE A 339 9.56 31.23 23.61
N GLY A 340 9.84 31.87 24.75
CA GLY A 340 8.97 31.83 25.95
C GLY A 340 9.17 30.58 26.78
#